data_AF-A0A6G1DN55-F1
#
_entry.id   AF-A0A6G1DN55-F1
#
_cell.length_a   1.000
_cell.length_b   1.000
_cell.length_c   1.000
_cell.angle_alpha   90.00
_cell.angle_beta   90.00
_cell.angle_gamma   90.00
#
_symmetry.space_group_name_H-M   'P 1'
#
loop_
_entity.id
_entity.type
_entity.pdbx_description
1 polymer ?
#
loop_
_entity_poly.entity_id
_entity_poly.type
_entity_poly.pdbx_seq_one_letter_code
_entity_poly.pdbx_strand_id
1 'polypeptide(L)' 'GILPPKLLFEVLLRLPAKPICRLRAVCRSWLSFTSDPLFLAACAARYPHPLLAVGVHSFPRKGCVDLVDLSGNVV' A
#
# COMPACT_ATOMS: atom_id res chain seq x y z
N GLY A 1 -21.13 -10.10 10.03
CA GLY A 1 -21.47 -9.73 8.64
C GLY A 1 -20.19 -9.65 7.83
N ILE A 2 -20.18 -10.17 6.60
CA ILE A 2 -19.03 -10.07 5.69
C ILE A 2 -19.19 -8.78 4.88
N LEU A 3 -18.15 -7.95 4.83
CA LEU A 3 -18.17 -6.75 4.00
C LEU A 3 -18.09 -7.16 2.51
N PRO A 4 -19.01 -6.70 1.64
CA PRO A 4 -18.92 -6.95 0.21
C PRO A 4 -17.57 -6.46 -0.37
N PRO A 5 -16.94 -7.19 -1.31
CA PRO A 5 -15.64 -6.83 -1.88
C PRO A 5 -15.57 -5.42 -2.47
N LYS A 6 -16.68 -4.94 -3.07
CA LYS A 6 -16.77 -3.58 -3.62
C LYS A 6 -16.66 -2.50 -2.54
N LEU A 7 -17.28 -2.71 -1.38
CA LEU A 7 -17.18 -1.76 -0.27
C LEU A 7 -15.80 -1.80 0.36
N LEU A 8 -15.20 -2.99 0.46
CA LEU A 8 -13.81 -3.13 0.87
C LEU A 8 -12.87 -2.34 -0.05
N PHE A 9 -13.08 -2.44 -1.37
CA PHE A 9 -12.33 -1.69 -2.38
C PHE A 9 -12.39 -0.18 -2.15
N GLU A 10 -13.59 0.37 -1.95
CA GLU A 10 -13.79 1.80 -1.71
C GLU A 10 -13.16 2.29 -0.41
N VAL A 11 -13.25 1.50 0.66
CA VAL A 11 -12.64 1.83 1.96
C VAL A 11 -11.12 1.89 1.82
N LEU A 12 -10.52 0.91 1.15
CA LEU A 12 -9.08 0.82 0.99
C LEU A 12 -8.52 1.90 0.07
N LEU A 13 -9.27 2.30 -0.96
CA LEU A 13 -8.87 3.42 -1.83
C LEU A 13 -8.80 4.77 -1.11
N ARG A 14 -9.47 4.92 0.04
CA ARG A 14 -9.37 6.13 0.87
C ARG A 14 -8.14 6.15 1.77
N LEU A 15 -7.41 5.04 1.87
CA LEU A 15 -6.19 4.96 2.67
C LEU A 15 -4.97 5.38 1.84
N PRO A 16 -4.00 6.10 2.43
CA PRO A 16 -2.72 6.34 1.77
C PRO A 16 -1.97 5.02 1.52
N ALA A 17 -0.98 5.04 0.62
CA ALA A 17 -0.27 3.84 0.19
C ALA A 17 0.41 3.06 1.34
N LYS A 18 0.95 3.77 2.34
CA LYS A 18 1.67 3.16 3.47
C LYS A 18 0.80 2.17 4.27
N PRO A 19 -0.41 2.53 4.74
CA PRO A 19 -1.34 1.56 5.31
C PRO A 19 -1.69 0.39 4.37
N ILE A 20 -1.89 0.66 3.07
CA ILE A 20 -2.20 -0.39 2.08
C ILE A 20 -1.08 -1.43 2.01
N CYS A 21 0.18 -0.99 1.99
CA CYS A 21 1.34 -1.88 2.02
C CYS A 21 1.38 -2.74 3.29
N ARG A 22 0.97 -2.22 4.45
CA ARG A 22 0.91 -2.98 5.70
C ARG A 22 -0.21 -4.03 5.69
N LEU A 23 -1.33 -3.76 5.03
CA LEU A 23 -2.46 -4.69 4.94
C LEU A 23 -2.09 -5.99 4.21
N ARG A 24 -1.14 -5.93 3.27
CA ARG A 24 -0.58 -7.13 2.61
C ARG A 24 0.00 -8.16 3.58
N ALA A 25 0.45 -7.72 4.75
CA ALA A 25 1.04 -8.60 5.77
C ALA A 25 -0.01 -9.26 6.70
N VAL A 26 -1.29 -8.89 6.60
CA VAL A 26 -2.34 -9.39 7.53
C VAL A 26 -2.72 -10.84 7.23
N CYS A 27 -3.09 -11.15 5.99
CA CYS A 27 -3.34 -12.52 5.54
C CYS A 27 -3.22 -12.65 4.01
N ARG A 28 -3.26 -13.89 3.49
CA ARG A 28 -3.18 -14.14 2.04
C ARG A 28 -4.33 -13.51 1.25
N SER A 29 -5.54 -13.45 1.80
CA SER A 29 -6.69 -12.81 1.14
C SER A 29 -6.47 -11.30 1.00
N TRP A 30 -5.89 -10.65 2.01
CA TRP A 30 -5.52 -9.22 1.94
C TRP A 30 -4.40 -8.97 0.93
N LEU A 31 -3.39 -9.84 0.90
CA LEU A 31 -2.31 -9.77 -0.10
C LEU A 31 -2.87 -9.91 -1.51
N SER A 32 -3.73 -10.90 -1.77
CA SER A 32 -4.36 -11.11 -3.07
C SER A 32 -5.22 -9.93 -3.48
N PHE A 33 -6.05 -9.41 -2.57
CA PHE A 33 -6.94 -8.27 -2.85
C PHE A 33 -6.16 -6.99 -3.20
N THR A 34 -5.11 -6.69 -2.44
CA THR A 34 -4.31 -5.47 -2.64
C THR A 34 -3.23 -5.61 -3.72
N SER A 35 -3.07 -6.80 -4.30
CA SER A 35 -2.20 -7.04 -5.46
C SER A 35 -3.00 -7.21 -6.75
N ASP A 36 -4.32 -7.06 -6.68
CA ASP A 36 -5.19 -7.08 -7.84
C ASP A 36 -4.86 -5.91 -8.80
N PRO A 37 -4.72 -6.16 -10.11
CA PRO A 37 -4.39 -5.10 -11.07
C PRO A 37 -5.39 -3.96 -11.12
N LEU A 38 -6.69 -4.21 -10.93
CA LEU A 38 -7.72 -3.16 -10.93
C LEU A 38 -7.58 -2.30 -9.68
N PHE A 39 -7.28 -2.91 -8.54
CA PHE A 39 -6.99 -2.18 -7.30
C PHE A 39 -5.76 -1.29 -7.44
N LEU A 40 -4.68 -1.81 -8.01
CA LEU A 40 -3.45 -1.04 -8.24
C LEU A 40 -3.65 0.11 -9.24
N ALA A 41 -4.38 -0.12 -10.33
CA ALA A 41 -4.73 0.93 -11.29
C ALA A 41 -5.56 2.04 -10.64
N ALA A 42 -6.54 1.67 -9.82
CA ALA A 42 -7.35 2.65 -9.09
C ALA A 42 -6.54 3.43 -8.04
N CYS A 43 -5.58 2.79 -7.38
CA CYS A 43 -4.65 3.48 -6.48
C CYS A 43 -3.78 4.47 -7.26
N ALA A 44 -3.21 4.08 -8.39
CA ALA A 44 -2.36 4.93 -9.22
C ALA A 44 -3.12 6.16 -9.77
N ALA A 45 -4.39 5.97 -10.18
CA ALA A 45 -5.23 7.08 -10.63
C ALA A 45 -5.55 8.08 -9.51
N ARG A 46 -5.62 7.61 -8.26
CA ARG A 46 -5.98 8.43 -7.10
C ARG A 46 -4.79 9.08 -6.40
N TYR A 47 -3.62 8.46 -6.52
CA TYR A 47 -2.35 8.96 -6.01
C TYR A 47 -1.40 9.24 -7.19
N PRO A 48 -1.56 10.38 -7.88
CA PRO A 48 -0.75 10.73 -9.06
C PRO A 48 0.73 10.99 -8.74
N HIS A 49 1.13 10.96 -7.47
CA HIS A 49 2.52 11.01 -7.04
C HIS A 49 2.98 9.58 -6.70
N PRO A 50 3.76 8.92 -7.57
CA PRO A 50 4.29 7.60 -7.29
C PRO A 50 5.15 7.65 -6.03
N LEU A 51 4.77 6.86 -5.03
CA LEU A 51 5.57 6.69 -3.82
C LEU A 51 6.54 5.53 -4.04
N LEU A 52 7.83 5.81 -3.97
CA LEU A 52 8.90 4.82 -3.98
C LEU A 52 9.03 4.22 -2.58
N ALA A 53 8.95 2.89 -2.49
CA ALA A 53 9.28 2.18 -1.26
C ALA A 53 10.80 1.95 -1.21
N VAL A 54 11.49 2.63 -0.30
CA VAL A 54 12.92 2.48 -0.05
C VAL A 54 13.12 1.59 1.16
N GLY A 55 13.72 0.42 0.94
CA GLY A 55 14.12 -0.48 2.03
C GLY A 55 15.55 -0.18 2.47
N VAL A 56 15.73 0.34 3.69
CA VAL A 56 17.06 0.51 4.29
C VAL A 56 17.35 -0.72 5.14
N HIS A 57 18.25 -1.58 4.65
CA HIS A 57 18.65 -2.80 5.35
C HIS A 57 19.95 -2.55 6.11
N SER A 58 19.87 -2.04 7.33
CA SER A 58 21.02 -1.83 8.21
C SER A 58 21.10 -2.94 9.26
N PHE A 59 21.95 -3.95 9.07
CA PHE A 59 22.29 -4.89 10.15
C PHE A 59 22.90 -4.10 11.34
N PRO A 60 22.49 -4.31 12.61
CA PRO A 60 21.66 -5.40 13.15
C PRO A 60 20.18 -5.02 13.37
N ARG A 61 19.67 -3.92 12.81
CA ARG A 61 18.30 -3.45 13.04
C ARG A 61 17.32 -3.97 11.98
N LYS A 62 16.09 -4.22 12.43
CA LYS A 62 14.91 -4.57 11.61
C LYS A 62 14.81 -3.56 10.46
N GLY A 63 14.83 -4.04 9.22
CA GLY A 63 14.81 -3.18 8.03
C GLY A 63 13.64 -2.20 8.07
N CYS A 64 13.92 -0.92 7.83
CA CYS A 64 12.91 0.10 7.71
C CYS A 64 12.52 0.23 6.24
N VAL A 65 11.23 0.33 5.95
CA VAL A 65 10.73 0.65 4.61
C VAL A 65 10.09 2.02 4.70
N ASP A 66 10.76 3.00 4.11
CA ASP A 66 10.27 4.36 4.01
C ASP A 66 9.60 4.56 2.64
N LEU A 67 8.42 5.18 2.64
CA LEU A 67 7.76 5.59 1.41
C LEU A 67 8.17 7.03 1.15
N VAL A 68 8.79 7.23 -0.01
CA VAL A 68 9.29 8.54 -0.44
C VAL A 68 8.53 8.92 -1.69
N ASP A 69 8.03 10.15 -1.78
CA ASP A 69 7.50 10.65 -3.04
C ASP A 69 8.63 10.99 -4.03
N LEU A 70 8.27 11.24 -5.30
CA LEU A 70 9.23 11.68 -6.31
C LEU A 70 9.85 13.07 -6.05
N SER A 71 9.30 13.84 -5.09
CA SER A 71 9.90 15.10 -4.62
C SER A 71 10.90 14.91 -3.47
N GLY A 72 11.14 13.67 -3.03
CA GLY A 72 12.10 13.34 -1.98
C GLY A 72 11.56 13.45 -0.56
N ASN A 73 10.25 13.69 -0.38
CA ASN A 73 9.63 13.78 0.94
C ASN A 73 9.24 12.39 1.46
N VAL A 74 9.57 12.10 2.72
CA VAL A 74 9.17 10.87 3.41
C VAL A 74 7.74 11.03 3.95
N VAL A 75 6.84 10.11 3.60
CA VAL A 75 5.41 10.09 4.01
C VAL A 75 5.14 8.92 4.96
#